data_AF-A0A4Z0A736-F1
#
_entry.id   AF-A0A4Z0A736-F1
#
_cell.length_a   1.000
_cell.length_b   1.000
_cell.length_c   1.000
_cell.angle_alpha   90.00
_cell.angle_beta   90.00
_cell.angle_gamma   90.00
#
_symmetry.space_group_name_H-M   'P 1'
#
loop_
_entity.id
_entity.type
_entity.pdbx_description
1 polymer ?
#
loop_
_entity_poly.entity_id
_entity_poly.type
_entity_poly.pdbx_seq_one_letter_code
_entity_poly.pdbx_strand_id
1 'polypeptide(L)'
;MPPDELPQIERLRNQLSMVQKNEAFLLHAGDCAESFDACTHENVSAKIGLILSFSLILIWGARLPVVRIGRIAGQYAKPRSSSTEKIGDREVTSFRGDNVNGLDPDDRTPDPERLLSAYFHSTATLNHLRGLLTSGFASLQHHHPRDWSLSHVRSSSLRKEFETITEGLADALDFTRTIGLDSGRESLSYERGGGRSVLGEVDFYTSHEGLMLDYEQAARGRRHRQVTCAGRRLLL
;
A
#
# COMPACT_ATOMS: atom_id res chain seq x y z
N MET A 1 -19.08 4.12 16.74
CA MET A 1 -17.86 4.63 16.10
C MET A 1 -16.68 4.20 16.97
N PRO A 2 -15.74 3.36 16.51
CA PRO A 2 -14.50 3.19 17.23
C PRO A 2 -13.64 4.46 17.06
N PRO A 3 -12.95 4.92 18.11
CA PRO A 3 -12.23 6.21 18.12
C PRO A 3 -10.96 6.28 17.26
N ASP A 4 -10.49 5.19 16.67
CA ASP A 4 -9.10 5.10 16.19
C ASP A 4 -8.87 5.42 14.69
N GLU A 5 -9.92 5.43 13.85
CA GLU A 5 -9.77 5.60 12.38
C GLU A 5 -10.00 7.03 11.87
N LEU A 6 -10.81 7.85 12.55
CA LEU A 6 -10.95 9.28 12.23
C LEU A 6 -9.61 10.04 12.26
N PRO A 7 -8.72 9.80 13.25
CA PRO A 7 -7.41 10.45 13.28
C PRO A 7 -6.54 10.10 12.06
N GLN A 8 -6.69 8.91 11.47
CA GLN A 8 -5.86 8.46 10.35
C GLN A 8 -6.19 9.21 9.06
N ILE A 9 -7.48 9.43 8.78
CA ILE A 9 -7.93 10.18 7.60
C ILE A 9 -7.51 11.65 7.69
N GLU A 10 -7.68 12.28 8.86
CA GLU A 10 -7.27 13.67 9.06
C GLU A 10 -5.74 13.82 9.00
N ARG A 11 -4.99 12.85 9.53
CA ARG A 11 -3.53 12.81 9.37
C ARG A 11 -3.13 12.71 7.90
N LEU A 12 -3.77 11.84 7.12
CA LEU A 12 -3.50 11.74 5.69
C LEU A 12 -3.83 13.05 4.96
N ARG A 13 -4.95 13.70 5.29
CA ARG A 13 -5.30 15.02 4.72
C ARG A 13 -4.21 16.05 4.95
N ASN A 14 -3.68 16.11 6.17
CA ASN A 14 -2.57 17.01 6.51
C ASN A 14 -1.30 16.66 5.71
N GLN A 15 -0.95 15.38 5.60
CA GLN A 15 0.18 14.94 4.80
C GLN A 15 0.02 15.24 3.30
N LEU A 16 -1.17 15.07 2.74
CA LEU A 16 -1.47 15.44 1.35
C LEU A 16 -1.40 16.97 1.12
N SER A 17 -1.75 17.77 2.13
CA SER A 17 -1.53 19.23 2.09
C SER A 17 -0.04 19.58 1.99
N MET A 18 0.83 18.84 2.67
CA MET A 18 2.29 18.99 2.51
C MET A 18 2.76 18.61 1.10
N VAL A 19 2.21 17.53 0.53
CA VAL A 19 2.51 17.14 -0.86
C VAL A 19 2.12 18.26 -1.83
N GLN A 20 0.93 18.85 -1.67
CA GLN A 20 0.48 19.97 -2.49
C GLN A 20 1.45 21.17 -2.42
N LYS A 21 2.09 21.39 -1.27
CA LYS A 21 3.05 22.48 -1.05
C LYS A 21 4.48 22.13 -1.48
N ASN A 22 4.71 20.96 -2.07
CA ASN A 22 6.04 20.41 -2.39
C ASN A 22 6.94 20.17 -1.15
N GLU A 23 6.33 19.98 0.02
CA GLU A 23 7.03 19.67 1.29
C GLU A 23 7.10 18.15 1.54
N ALA A 24 6.43 17.34 0.72
CA ALA A 24 6.44 15.89 0.77
C ALA A 24 6.19 15.30 -0.63
N PHE A 25 6.52 14.03 -0.81
CA PHE A 25 6.28 13.27 -2.05
C PHE A 25 5.20 12.21 -1.82
N LEU A 26 4.30 12.00 -2.79
CA LEU A 26 3.27 10.96 -2.72
C LEU A 26 3.74 9.70 -3.47
N LEU A 27 3.87 8.58 -2.76
CA LEU A 27 4.02 7.26 -3.35
C LEU A 27 2.68 6.53 -3.30
N HIS A 28 2.00 6.44 -4.44
CA HIS A 28 0.78 5.68 -4.61
C HIS A 28 1.05 4.45 -5.49
N ALA A 29 1.05 3.26 -4.90
CA ALA A 29 1.49 2.04 -5.57
C ALA A 29 0.69 0.82 -5.12
N GLY A 30 0.58 -0.19 -5.98
CA GLY A 30 -0.11 -1.45 -5.70
C GLY A 30 -0.73 -2.03 -6.96
N ASP A 31 -1.66 -2.96 -6.78
CA ASP A 31 -2.17 -3.71 -7.92
C ASP A 31 -3.13 -2.90 -8.78
N CYS A 32 -3.21 -3.30 -10.05
CA CYS A 32 -4.26 -2.78 -10.92
C CYS A 32 -5.62 -3.37 -10.52
N ALA A 33 -5.67 -4.68 -10.24
CA ALA A 33 -6.77 -5.39 -9.56
C ALA A 33 -6.12 -6.32 -8.54
N GLU A 34 -6.69 -6.37 -7.35
CA GLU A 34 -6.48 -7.50 -6.46
C GLU A 34 -7.35 -8.67 -6.92
N SER A 35 -6.85 -9.89 -6.72
CA SER A 35 -7.63 -11.11 -6.86
C SER A 35 -7.71 -11.85 -5.53
N PHE A 36 -8.77 -12.62 -5.33
CA PHE A 36 -8.96 -13.41 -4.11
C PHE A 36 -7.87 -14.48 -3.96
N ASP A 37 -7.48 -15.12 -5.07
CA ASP A 37 -6.44 -16.14 -5.08
C ASP A 37 -5.04 -15.58 -4.76
N ALA A 38 -4.78 -14.33 -5.17
CA ALA A 38 -3.50 -13.67 -4.88
C ALA A 38 -3.45 -13.04 -3.47
N CYS A 39 -4.55 -13.07 -2.72
CA CYS A 39 -4.66 -12.51 -1.37
C CYS A 39 -4.03 -13.46 -0.32
N THR A 40 -2.76 -13.79 -0.50
CA THR A 40 -1.97 -14.62 0.43
C THR A 40 -1.05 -13.75 1.30
N HIS A 41 -0.62 -14.31 2.44
CA HIS A 41 0.27 -13.60 3.35
C HIS A 41 1.60 -13.24 2.67
N GLU A 42 2.14 -14.15 1.87
CA GLU A 42 3.40 -13.99 1.15
C GLU A 42 3.32 -12.86 0.12
N ASN A 43 2.26 -12.85 -0.70
CA ASN A 43 2.07 -11.84 -1.74
C ASN A 43 1.85 -10.45 -1.14
N VAL A 44 1.03 -10.37 -0.07
CA VAL A 44 0.77 -9.11 0.61
C VAL A 44 2.04 -8.57 1.27
N SER A 45 2.80 -9.41 1.98
CA SER A 45 4.08 -9.02 2.60
C SER A 45 5.08 -8.56 1.54
N ALA A 46 5.26 -9.31 0.45
CA ALA A 46 6.17 -8.96 -0.63
C ALA A 46 5.80 -7.60 -1.27
N LYS A 47 4.50 -7.36 -1.50
CA LYS A 47 4.00 -6.10 -2.04
C LYS A 47 4.29 -4.92 -1.12
N ILE A 48 4.02 -5.06 0.18
CA ILE A 48 4.29 -4.02 1.16
C ILE A 48 5.79 -3.75 1.25
N GLY A 49 6.62 -4.80 1.33
CA GLY A 49 8.08 -4.69 1.36
C GLY A 49 8.63 -3.96 0.12
N LEU A 50 8.06 -4.21 -1.06
CA LEU A 50 8.42 -3.49 -2.28
C LEU A 50 8.06 -2.01 -2.19
N ILE A 51 6.84 -1.65 -1.77
CA ILE A 51 6.42 -0.25 -1.61
C ILE A 51 7.30 0.47 -0.59
N LEU A 52 7.62 -0.18 0.53
CA LEU A 52 8.52 0.37 1.54
C LEU A 52 9.93 0.59 0.99
N SER A 53 10.47 -0.35 0.22
CA SER A 53 11.78 -0.24 -0.41
C SER A 53 11.84 0.94 -1.39
N PHE A 54 10.84 1.08 -2.27
CA PHE A 54 10.73 2.23 -3.18
C PHE A 54 10.59 3.55 -2.42
N SER A 55 9.88 3.55 -1.30
CA SER A 55 9.73 4.76 -0.50
C SER A 55 11.07 5.28 0.04
N LEU A 56 12.00 4.38 0.40
CA LEU A 56 13.33 4.77 0.86
C LEU A 56 14.18 5.35 -0.27
N ILE A 57 14.11 4.76 -1.46
CA ILE A 57 14.78 5.28 -2.65
C ILE A 57 14.29 6.71 -2.94
N LEU A 58 12.97 6.94 -2.85
CA LEU A 58 12.39 8.27 -3.04
C LEU A 58 12.80 9.26 -1.95
N ILE A 59 12.84 8.85 -0.68
CA ILE A 59 13.33 9.71 0.41
C ILE A 59 14.79 10.12 0.17
N TRP A 60 15.63 9.16 -0.23
CA TRP A 60 17.04 9.41 -0.49
C TRP A 60 17.27 10.32 -1.70
N GLY A 61 16.53 10.09 -2.79
CA GLY A 61 16.66 10.85 -4.03
C GLY A 61 16.01 12.25 -3.95
N ALA A 62 14.80 12.34 -3.44
CA ALA A 62 14.04 13.59 -3.38
C ALA A 62 14.38 14.45 -2.16
N ARG A 63 14.98 13.88 -1.11
CA ARG A 63 15.25 14.55 0.17
C ARG A 63 13.98 15.15 0.80
N LEU A 64 12.84 14.51 0.54
CA LEU A 64 11.53 14.88 1.07
C LEU A 64 10.90 13.70 1.80
N PRO A 65 10.05 13.95 2.81
CA PRO A 65 9.18 12.94 3.38
C PRO A 65 8.31 12.28 2.31
N VAL A 66 8.06 10.96 2.43
CA VAL A 66 7.19 10.22 1.52
C VAL A 66 5.89 9.81 2.22
N VAL A 67 4.75 10.19 1.64
CA VAL A 67 3.42 9.72 2.00
C VAL A 67 3.13 8.44 1.22
N ARG A 68 2.85 7.33 1.91
CA ARG A 68 2.71 6.00 1.31
C ARG A 68 1.24 5.59 1.25
N ILE A 69 0.72 5.41 0.04
CA ILE A 69 -0.63 4.91 -0.18
C ILE A 69 -0.55 3.64 -1.02
N GLY A 70 -1.02 2.53 -0.45
CA GLY A 70 -1.17 1.25 -1.14
C GLY A 70 -2.48 1.16 -1.90
N ARG A 71 -2.46 0.69 -3.15
CA ARG A 71 -3.65 0.11 -3.82
C ARG A 71 -3.79 -1.32 -3.35
N ILE A 72 -4.44 -1.49 -2.20
CA ILE A 72 -4.50 -2.76 -1.47
C ILE A 72 -5.72 -2.81 -0.57
N ALA A 73 -6.16 -4.03 -0.29
CA ALA A 73 -7.28 -4.40 0.55
C ALA A 73 -8.66 -3.96 0.00
N GLY A 74 -8.83 -3.62 -1.26
CA GLY A 74 -10.15 -3.19 -1.76
C GLY A 74 -10.24 -2.99 -3.26
N GLN A 75 -9.14 -3.17 -3.99
CA GLN A 75 -9.06 -2.93 -5.42
C GLN A 75 -9.56 -4.15 -6.22
N TYR A 76 -10.72 -4.69 -5.86
CA TYR A 76 -11.30 -5.87 -6.51
C TYR A 76 -12.16 -5.53 -7.72
N ALA A 77 -12.61 -4.28 -7.87
CA ALA A 77 -13.46 -3.85 -8.97
C ALA A 77 -12.65 -3.35 -10.17
N LYS A 78 -13.19 -3.54 -11.38
CA LYS A 78 -12.60 -3.08 -12.64
C LYS A 78 -13.60 -2.35 -13.54
N PRO A 79 -13.30 -1.11 -13.96
CA PRO A 79 -14.08 -0.47 -15.02
C PRO A 79 -13.81 -1.17 -16.36
N ARG A 80 -14.85 -1.30 -17.18
CA ARG A 80 -14.76 -1.87 -18.54
C ARG A 80 -15.47 -0.95 -19.52
N SER A 81 -14.84 -0.76 -20.68
CA SER A 81 -15.40 0.04 -21.79
C SER A 81 -16.56 -0.66 -22.48
N SER A 82 -16.61 -2.00 -22.45
CA SER A 82 -17.68 -2.83 -23.02
C SER A 82 -18.27 -3.76 -21.97
N SER A 83 -19.57 -4.00 -22.04
CA SER A 83 -20.28 -4.98 -21.19
C SER A 83 -19.91 -6.42 -21.51
N THR A 84 -19.53 -6.70 -22.76
CA THR A 84 -19.13 -8.03 -23.26
C THR A 84 -17.74 -8.00 -23.89
N GLU A 85 -17.11 -9.16 -23.94
CA GLU A 85 -15.85 -9.41 -24.63
C GLU A 85 -15.95 -10.68 -25.47
N LYS A 86 -15.24 -10.70 -26.61
CA LYS A 86 -15.15 -11.88 -27.47
C LYS A 86 -13.94 -12.71 -27.08
N ILE A 87 -14.17 -13.99 -26.79
CA ILE A 87 -13.13 -14.98 -26.50
C ILE A 87 -13.30 -16.11 -27.51
N GLY A 88 -12.46 -16.10 -28.55
CA GLY A 88 -12.68 -16.93 -29.73
C GLY A 88 -14.02 -16.58 -30.40
N ASP A 89 -14.87 -17.58 -30.59
CA ASP A 89 -16.20 -17.43 -31.19
C ASP A 89 -17.31 -17.14 -30.17
N ARG A 90 -16.98 -17.12 -28.86
CA ARG A 90 -17.95 -16.88 -27.78
C ARG A 90 -17.96 -15.40 -27.39
N GLU A 91 -19.14 -14.84 -27.24
CA GLU A 91 -19.35 -13.55 -26.58
C GLU A 91 -19.71 -13.81 -25.11
N VAL A 92 -18.92 -13.26 -24.19
CA VAL A 92 -19.11 -13.43 -22.74
C VAL A 92 -19.17 -12.07 -22.05
N THR A 93 -19.78 -12.00 -20.87
CA THR A 93 -19.73 -10.79 -20.05
C THR A 93 -18.27 -10.46 -19.73
N SER A 94 -17.91 -9.19 -19.85
CA SER A 94 -16.56 -8.72 -19.49
C SER A 94 -16.23 -9.04 -18.03
N PHE A 95 -15.01 -9.48 -17.77
CA PHE A 95 -14.46 -9.48 -16.41
C PHE A 95 -14.55 -8.09 -15.79
N ARG A 96 -15.23 -7.96 -14.65
CA ARG A 96 -15.39 -6.70 -13.91
C ARG A 96 -14.69 -6.70 -12.56
N GLY A 97 -13.81 -7.69 -12.35
CA GLY A 97 -13.07 -7.87 -11.12
C GLY A 97 -13.72 -8.88 -10.19
N ASP A 98 -12.92 -9.43 -9.27
CA ASP A 98 -13.29 -10.59 -8.44
C ASP A 98 -14.48 -10.33 -7.52
N ASN A 99 -14.80 -9.07 -7.22
CA ASN A 99 -15.99 -8.72 -6.44
C ASN A 99 -17.28 -8.67 -7.28
N VAL A 100 -17.20 -8.87 -8.60
CA VAL A 100 -18.36 -8.93 -9.50
C VAL A 100 -18.48 -10.32 -10.11
N ASN A 101 -17.46 -10.81 -10.81
CA ASN A 101 -17.47 -12.11 -11.51
C ASN A 101 -16.07 -12.73 -11.55
N GLY A 102 -15.96 -14.00 -11.93
CA GLY A 102 -14.68 -14.69 -12.04
C GLY A 102 -13.91 -14.35 -13.31
N LEU A 103 -12.60 -14.61 -13.28
CA LEU A 103 -11.71 -14.41 -14.42
C LEU A 103 -11.92 -15.45 -15.54
N ASP A 104 -12.41 -16.64 -15.20
CA ASP A 104 -12.73 -17.71 -16.14
C ASP A 104 -13.89 -17.28 -17.08
N PRO A 105 -13.78 -17.48 -18.41
CA PRO A 105 -14.87 -17.26 -19.36
C PRO A 105 -16.18 -17.98 -19.02
N ASP A 106 -16.12 -19.10 -18.30
CA ASP A 106 -17.28 -19.86 -17.86
C ASP A 106 -17.83 -19.40 -16.48
N ASP A 107 -17.12 -18.51 -15.77
CA ASP A 107 -17.54 -17.87 -14.50
C ASP A 107 -17.78 -16.36 -14.67
N ARG A 108 -18.51 -15.96 -15.72
CA ARG A 108 -18.74 -14.54 -16.06
C ARG A 108 -20.04 -13.94 -15.52
N THR A 109 -20.90 -14.75 -14.93
CA THR A 109 -22.18 -14.30 -14.35
C THR A 109 -21.91 -13.51 -13.06
N PRO A 110 -22.39 -12.26 -12.95
CA PRO A 110 -22.23 -11.48 -11.72
C PRO A 110 -22.88 -12.18 -10.51
N ASP A 111 -22.12 -12.29 -9.41
CA ASP A 111 -22.57 -12.94 -8.17
C ASP A 111 -22.46 -11.96 -6.98
N PRO A 112 -23.60 -11.55 -6.37
CA PRO A 112 -23.61 -10.66 -5.21
C PRO A 112 -22.85 -11.19 -3.98
N GLU A 113 -22.73 -12.50 -3.80
CA GLU A 113 -21.99 -13.07 -2.65
C GLU A 113 -20.49 -12.71 -2.71
N ARG A 114 -19.96 -12.43 -3.91
CA ARG A 114 -18.58 -11.97 -4.09
C ARG A 114 -18.31 -10.62 -3.45
N LEU A 115 -19.33 -9.80 -3.17
CA LEU A 115 -19.18 -8.56 -2.38
C LEU A 115 -18.84 -8.88 -0.93
N LEU A 116 -19.43 -9.94 -0.36
CA LEU A 116 -19.14 -10.39 0.99
C LEU A 116 -17.74 -11.01 1.06
N SER A 117 -17.38 -11.82 0.05
CA SER A 117 -16.01 -12.34 -0.10
C SER A 117 -14.98 -11.23 -0.17
N ALA A 118 -15.22 -10.19 -1.00
CA ALA A 118 -14.36 -9.02 -1.09
C ALA A 118 -14.18 -8.35 0.27
N TYR A 119 -15.25 -8.15 1.04
CA TYR A 119 -15.17 -7.58 2.39
C TYR A 119 -14.29 -8.43 3.33
N PHE A 120 -14.39 -9.75 3.29
CA PHE A 120 -13.57 -10.62 4.13
C PHE A 120 -12.10 -10.59 3.73
N HIS A 121 -11.80 -10.66 2.42
CA HIS A 121 -10.43 -10.51 1.93
C HIS A 121 -9.86 -9.15 2.31
N SER A 122 -10.59 -8.05 2.06
CA SER A 122 -10.23 -6.69 2.50
C SER A 122 -9.86 -6.62 3.98
N THR A 123 -10.71 -7.19 4.84
CA THR A 123 -10.52 -7.20 6.29
C THR A 123 -9.30 -8.01 6.69
N ALA A 124 -9.12 -9.20 6.10
CA ALA A 124 -7.97 -10.05 6.35
C ALA A 124 -6.66 -9.36 5.94
N THR A 125 -6.61 -8.77 4.74
CA THR A 125 -5.45 -8.01 4.25
C THR A 125 -5.14 -6.81 5.16
N LEU A 126 -6.14 -6.05 5.60
CA LEU A 126 -5.94 -4.92 6.52
C LEU A 126 -5.39 -5.37 7.88
N ASN A 127 -5.89 -6.47 8.41
CA ASN A 127 -5.41 -7.00 9.69
C ASN A 127 -3.97 -7.51 9.58
N HIS A 128 -3.65 -8.21 8.48
CA HIS A 128 -2.27 -8.63 8.19
C HIS A 128 -1.35 -7.43 8.02
N LEU A 129 -1.75 -6.41 7.25
CA LEU A 129 -1.01 -5.15 7.09
C LEU A 129 -0.74 -4.49 8.45
N ARG A 130 -1.76 -4.36 9.32
CA ARG A 130 -1.59 -3.78 10.67
C ARG A 130 -0.60 -4.60 11.52
N GLY A 131 -0.67 -5.93 11.43
CA GLY A 131 0.29 -6.82 12.10
C GLY A 131 1.71 -6.62 11.58
N LEU A 132 1.89 -6.57 10.25
CA LEU A 132 3.19 -6.33 9.63
C LEU A 132 3.78 -4.98 10.08
N LEU A 133 3.02 -3.89 9.98
CA LEU A 133 3.50 -2.56 10.32
C LEU A 133 3.89 -2.43 11.81
N THR A 134 3.26 -3.19 12.71
CA THR A 134 3.59 -3.18 14.16
C THR A 134 4.66 -4.20 14.56
N SER A 135 4.87 -5.26 13.77
CA SER A 135 5.85 -6.33 14.05
C SER A 135 7.32 -5.95 13.83
N GLY A 136 7.60 -4.73 13.35
CA GLY A 136 8.93 -4.32 12.95
C GLY A 136 9.27 -4.69 11.50
N PHE A 137 8.40 -5.37 10.74
CA PHE A 137 8.56 -5.57 9.29
C PHE A 137 8.74 -4.23 8.54
N ALA A 138 8.02 -3.20 8.98
CA ALA A 138 8.17 -1.85 8.46
C ALA A 138 9.40 -1.10 8.98
N SER A 139 10.10 -1.65 9.98
CA SER A 139 11.39 -1.13 10.39
C SER A 139 12.35 -1.30 9.24
N LEU A 140 13.03 -0.20 8.89
CA LEU A 140 14.00 -0.14 7.80
C LEU A 140 15.18 -1.12 8.00
N GLN A 141 15.26 -1.76 9.17
CA GLN A 141 16.23 -2.78 9.55
C GLN A 141 15.99 -4.14 8.89
N HIS A 142 14.73 -4.58 8.70
CA HIS A 142 14.43 -5.91 8.13
C HIS A 142 14.46 -5.93 6.59
N HIS A 143 14.43 -4.76 5.96
CA HIS A 143 14.57 -4.58 4.51
C HIS A 143 15.80 -3.73 4.21
N HIS A 144 16.95 -4.12 4.75
CA HIS A 144 18.18 -3.38 4.55
C HIS A 144 18.48 -3.26 3.04
N PRO A 145 18.83 -2.08 2.51
CA PRO A 145 19.01 -1.87 1.07
C PRO A 145 20.03 -2.82 0.43
N ARG A 146 21.02 -3.32 1.21
CA ARG A 146 22.01 -4.31 0.75
C ARG A 146 21.41 -5.69 0.43
N ASP A 147 20.23 -6.01 0.97
CA ASP A 147 19.56 -7.29 0.74
C ASP A 147 18.67 -7.27 -0.52
N TRP A 148 18.54 -6.11 -1.19
CA TRP A 148 17.69 -5.98 -2.37
C TRP A 148 18.32 -6.65 -3.59
N SER A 149 17.62 -7.64 -4.15
CA SER A 149 18.07 -8.32 -5.36
C SER A 149 17.80 -7.49 -6.62
N LEU A 150 18.87 -7.05 -7.28
CA LEU A 150 18.85 -6.40 -8.60
C LEU A 150 19.04 -7.39 -9.75
N SER A 151 18.91 -8.71 -9.51
CA SER A 151 19.11 -9.75 -10.55
C SER A 151 18.21 -9.57 -11.77
N HIS A 152 17.02 -9.01 -11.57
CA HIS A 152 16.03 -8.74 -12.61
C HIS A 152 16.41 -7.57 -13.54
N VAL A 153 17.35 -6.71 -13.12
CA VAL A 153 17.81 -5.55 -13.90
C VAL A 153 18.81 -6.03 -14.95
N ARG A 154 18.35 -6.10 -16.20
CA ARG A 154 19.14 -6.60 -17.35
C ARG A 154 20.21 -5.62 -17.83
N SER A 155 19.98 -4.32 -17.66
CA SER A 155 20.92 -3.28 -18.08
C SER A 155 22.03 -3.11 -17.05
N SER A 156 23.28 -3.27 -17.48
CA SER A 156 24.45 -3.13 -16.60
C SER A 156 24.65 -1.69 -16.10
N SER A 157 24.34 -0.68 -16.93
CA SER A 157 24.44 0.73 -16.52
C SER A 157 23.41 1.06 -15.45
N LEU A 158 22.15 0.71 -15.68
CA LEU A 158 21.07 0.94 -14.71
C LEU A 158 21.31 0.16 -13.42
N ARG A 159 21.80 -1.08 -13.53
CA ARG A 159 22.14 -1.87 -12.35
C ARG A 159 23.19 -1.16 -11.49
N LYS A 160 24.25 -0.64 -12.10
CA LYS A 160 25.30 0.10 -11.39
C LYS A 160 24.79 1.39 -10.73
N GLU A 161 23.89 2.10 -11.42
CA GLU A 161 23.23 3.28 -10.85
C GLU A 161 22.39 2.92 -9.62
N PHE A 162 21.58 1.86 -9.71
CA PHE A 162 20.81 1.35 -8.57
C PHE A 162 21.70 0.88 -7.42
N GLU A 163 22.79 0.16 -7.71
CA GLU A 163 23.75 -0.30 -6.70
C GLU A 163 24.37 0.88 -5.93
N THR A 164 24.66 1.98 -6.63
CA THR A 164 25.19 3.22 -6.03
C THR A 164 24.18 3.84 -5.06
N ILE A 165 22.90 3.88 -5.45
CA ILE A 165 21.81 4.39 -4.60
C ILE A 165 21.62 3.50 -3.37
N THR A 166 21.57 2.19 -3.55
CA THR A 166 21.38 1.24 -2.44
C THR A 166 22.51 1.30 -1.44
N GLU A 167 23.76 1.45 -1.89
CA GLU A 167 24.90 1.55 -0.99
C GLU A 167 24.89 2.89 -0.22
N GLY A 168 24.60 4.01 -0.89
CA GLY A 168 24.49 5.31 -0.23
C GLY A 168 23.32 5.39 0.76
N LEU A 169 22.24 4.65 0.52
CA LEU A 169 21.12 4.53 1.46
C LEU A 169 21.48 3.63 2.65
N ALA A 170 22.14 2.50 2.41
CA ALA A 170 22.64 1.61 3.44
C ALA A 170 23.59 2.33 4.41
N ASP A 171 24.57 3.06 3.87
CA ASP A 171 25.51 3.84 4.66
C ASP A 171 24.81 4.90 5.53
N ALA A 172 23.80 5.60 5.00
CA ALA A 172 23.02 6.58 5.75
C ALA A 172 22.23 5.95 6.91
N LEU A 173 21.68 4.75 6.71
CA LEU A 173 20.97 4.00 7.76
C LEU A 173 21.96 3.50 8.82
N ASP A 174 23.11 2.96 8.42
CA ASP A 174 24.19 2.53 9.31
C ASP A 174 24.74 3.70 10.15
N PHE A 175 24.88 4.88 9.54
CA PHE A 175 25.26 6.11 10.23
C PHE A 175 24.22 6.52 11.27
N THR A 176 22.93 6.51 10.91
CA THR A 176 21.82 6.86 11.81
C THR A 176 21.77 5.93 13.02
N ARG A 177 22.06 4.64 12.83
CA ARG A 177 22.22 3.66 13.91
C ARG A 177 23.41 3.99 14.81
N THR A 178 24.55 4.33 14.20
CA THR A 178 25.80 4.62 14.93
C THR A 178 25.64 5.81 15.87
N ILE A 179 24.85 6.82 15.48
CA ILE A 179 24.54 7.99 16.32
C ILE A 179 23.38 7.77 17.30
N GLY A 180 22.84 6.55 17.39
CA GLY A 180 21.87 6.15 18.42
C GLY A 180 20.41 6.54 18.16
N LEU A 181 20.08 7.09 16.98
CA LEU A 181 18.71 7.48 16.62
C LEU A 181 17.77 6.29 16.35
N ASP A 182 18.31 5.07 16.33
CA ASP A 182 17.60 3.80 16.09
C ASP A 182 17.18 3.06 17.38
N SER A 183 17.44 3.65 18.55
CA SER A 183 17.20 3.02 19.85
C SER A 183 15.72 3.09 20.24
N GLY A 184 14.90 2.22 19.64
CA GLY A 184 13.47 2.04 19.97
C GLY A 184 13.18 1.52 21.39
N ARG A 185 14.18 1.35 22.26
CA ARG A 185 14.01 1.03 23.69
C ARG A 185 15.12 1.70 24.50
N GLU A 186 14.72 2.46 25.51
CA GLU A 186 15.57 3.07 26.55
C GLU A 186 16.61 4.11 26.09
N SER A 187 16.13 5.32 25.78
CA SER A 187 16.81 6.50 26.30
C SER A 187 15.83 7.23 27.21
N LEU A 188 16.06 7.07 28.52
CA LEU A 188 15.58 7.96 29.56
C LEU A 188 16.19 9.36 29.33
N SER A 189 15.65 10.10 28.37
CA SER A 189 15.84 11.55 28.31
C SER A 189 14.81 12.20 29.24
N TYR A 190 15.27 13.08 30.12
CA TYR A 190 14.57 13.69 31.27
C TYR A 190 13.29 14.48 30.96
N GLU A 191 12.80 14.47 29.72
CA GLU A 191 11.60 15.19 29.30
C GLU A 191 10.45 14.21 29.00
N ARG A 192 9.40 14.32 29.83
CA ARG A 192 8.20 13.50 29.75
C ARG A 192 7.49 13.71 28.42
N GLY A 193 7.26 12.61 27.71
CA GLY A 193 6.27 12.53 26.63
C GLY A 193 6.63 11.40 25.68
N GLY A 194 6.08 10.20 25.90
CA GLY A 194 6.32 9.02 25.07
C GLY A 194 6.09 9.32 23.59
N GLY A 195 7.18 9.41 22.82
CA GLY A 195 7.18 9.76 21.41
C GLY A 195 7.56 8.57 20.55
N ARG A 196 6.82 8.40 19.46
CA ARG A 196 7.09 7.45 18.36
C ARG A 196 8.56 7.52 17.93
N SER A 197 9.21 6.36 17.79
CA SER A 197 10.57 6.30 17.25
C SER A 197 10.60 6.83 15.82
N VAL A 198 11.56 7.69 15.49
CA VAL A 198 11.77 8.30 14.17
C VAL A 198 11.95 7.25 13.06
N LEU A 199 12.37 6.04 13.42
CA LEU A 199 12.65 4.93 12.48
C LEU A 199 11.72 3.72 12.65
N GLY A 200 10.91 3.69 13.71
CA GLY A 200 10.21 2.47 14.14
C GLY A 200 8.78 2.31 13.63
N GLU A 201 8.10 3.39 13.25
CA GLU A 201 6.68 3.33 12.85
C GLU A 201 6.46 4.06 11.52
N VAL A 202 6.21 3.30 10.45
CA VAL A 202 5.94 3.85 9.11
C VAL A 202 4.44 4.00 8.89
N ASP A 203 4.00 5.22 8.57
CA ASP A 203 2.62 5.43 8.12
C ASP A 203 2.41 4.80 6.73
N PHE A 204 1.40 3.95 6.63
CA PHE A 204 0.95 3.34 5.38
C PHE A 204 -0.57 3.39 5.30
N TYR A 205 -1.09 3.97 4.22
CA TYR A 205 -2.53 4.10 3.98
C TYR A 205 -2.98 3.14 2.89
N THR A 206 -4.24 2.72 2.91
CA THR A 206 -4.82 1.88 1.86
C THR A 206 -5.82 2.65 1.02
N SER A 207 -5.89 2.35 -0.26
CA SER A 207 -6.80 2.98 -1.22
C SER A 207 -7.30 2.00 -2.25
N HIS A 208 -8.47 2.31 -2.81
CA HIS A 208 -9.05 1.64 -3.95
C HIS A 208 -9.95 2.59 -4.72
N GLU A 209 -10.31 2.21 -5.94
CA GLU A 209 -11.28 2.93 -6.76
C GLU A 209 -12.71 2.71 -6.22
N GLY A 210 -13.39 3.80 -5.84
CA GLY A 210 -14.79 3.76 -5.37
C GLY A 210 -15.80 3.55 -6.50
N LEU A 211 -15.72 2.40 -7.19
CA LEU A 211 -16.53 2.09 -8.37
C LEU A 211 -17.91 1.53 -8.02
N MET A 212 -17.99 0.64 -7.02
CA MET A 212 -19.23 -0.05 -6.62
C MET A 212 -19.92 0.70 -5.49
N LEU A 213 -20.74 1.70 -5.81
CA LEU A 213 -21.32 2.61 -4.82
C LEU A 213 -22.12 1.91 -3.71
N ASP A 214 -22.83 0.82 -4.02
CA ASP A 214 -23.58 0.06 -3.02
C ASP A 214 -22.67 -0.61 -1.99
N TYR A 215 -21.55 -1.16 -2.46
CA TYR A 215 -20.50 -1.71 -1.60
C TYR A 215 -19.89 -0.61 -0.72
N GLU A 216 -19.55 0.54 -1.33
CA GLU A 216 -18.98 1.67 -0.59
C GLU A 216 -19.95 2.21 0.46
N GLN A 217 -21.22 2.34 0.12
CA GLN A 217 -22.26 2.84 1.03
C GLN A 217 -22.44 1.89 2.22
N ALA A 218 -22.45 0.58 1.99
CA ALA A 218 -22.52 -0.42 3.05
C ALA A 218 -21.30 -0.37 3.99
N ALA A 219 -20.12 0.00 3.47
CA ALA A 219 -18.90 0.13 4.24
C ALA A 219 -18.84 1.40 5.11
N ARG A 220 -19.59 2.48 4.78
CA ARG A 220 -19.51 3.79 5.47
C ARG A 220 -19.79 3.77 6.98
N GLY A 221 -20.48 2.74 7.49
CA GLY A 221 -20.88 2.59 8.89
C GLY A 221 -20.15 1.51 9.70
N ARG A 222 -19.27 0.71 9.08
CA ARG A 222 -18.56 -0.40 9.76
C ARG A 222 -17.14 0.04 10.17
N ARG A 223 -16.54 -0.65 11.15
CA ARG A 223 -15.29 -0.31 11.86
C ARG A 223 -14.00 -0.31 11.00
N HIS A 224 -14.11 -0.35 9.67
CA HIS A 224 -13.01 -0.49 8.73
C HIS A 224 -13.20 0.51 7.60
N ARG A 225 -12.88 1.78 7.86
CA ARG A 225 -12.71 2.77 6.81
C ARG A 225 -11.31 2.63 6.24
N GLN A 226 -11.24 2.05 5.04
CA GLN A 226 -10.13 2.32 4.14
C GLN A 226 -10.17 3.79 3.76
N VAL A 227 -9.02 4.37 3.43
CA VAL A 227 -9.02 5.65 2.71
C VAL A 227 -9.56 5.35 1.32
N THR A 228 -10.88 5.35 1.24
CA THR A 228 -11.58 5.41 -0.03
C THR A 228 -11.19 6.74 -0.63
N CYS A 229 -10.33 6.72 -1.64
CA CYS A 229 -10.37 7.72 -2.69
C CYS A 229 -11.66 7.54 -3.50
N ALA A 230 -12.82 7.53 -2.83
CA ALA A 230 -14.13 7.69 -3.42
C ALA A 230 -14.29 9.18 -3.75
N GLY A 231 -13.45 9.64 -4.66
CA GLY A 231 -13.45 10.98 -5.18
C GLY A 231 -13.06 10.88 -6.64
N ARG A 232 -14.02 11.12 -7.53
CA ARG A 232 -13.87 11.39 -8.97
C ARG A 232 -12.90 12.55 -9.31
N ARG A 233 -11.97 12.92 -8.41
CA ARG A 233 -11.15 14.13 -8.48
C ARG A 233 -9.66 13.91 -8.23
N LEU A 234 -9.20 12.69 -7.99
CA LEU A 234 -7.76 12.40 -7.97
C LEU A 234 -7.25 11.65 -9.21
N LEU A 235 -8.15 11.14 -10.07
CA LEU A 235 -7.83 10.42 -11.32
C LEU A 235 -8.89 10.65 -12.42
N LEU A 236 -9.36 11.91 -12.57
CA LEU A 236 -9.93 12.43 -13.82
C LEU A 236 -9.29 13.77 -14.12
#